data_AF-A0A957KLU9-F1
#
_entry.id   AF-A0A957KLU9-F1
#
_cell.length_a   1.000
_cell.length_b   1.000
_cell.length_c   1.000
_cell.angle_alpha   90.00
_cell.angle_beta   90.00
_cell.angle_gamma   90.00
#
_symmetry.space_group_name_H-M   'P 1'
#
loop_
_entity.id
_entity.type
_entity.pdbx_description
1 polymer ?
#
loop_
_entity_poly.entity_id
_entity_poly.type
_entity_poly.pdbx_seq_one_letter_code
_entity_poly.pdbx_strand_id
1 'polypeptide(L)'
;MKVNEVVVSRLKIEHLRETLGVGVPSPRLSWQVITEAQNWQQVAYEIIRPGRNGPMHDSYGRIESRQSRFAPWPFEPLVSRLRISLKVRVWGNDG
;
A
#
# COMPACT_ATOMS: atom_id res chain seq x y z
N MET A 1 -20.68 -12.88 13.92
CA MET A 1 -19.91 -11.63 13.97
C MET A 1 -19.99 -10.99 12.59
N LYS A 2 -20.38 -9.72 12.49
CA LYS A 2 -20.18 -8.97 11.24
C LYS A 2 -18.67 -8.76 11.09
N VAL A 3 -18.11 -9.20 9.97
CA VAL A 3 -16.76 -8.78 9.58
C VAL A 3 -16.90 -7.30 9.24
N ASN A 4 -16.27 -6.43 10.02
CA ASN A 4 -16.24 -5.01 9.66
C ASN A 4 -15.40 -4.87 8.39
N GLU A 5 -15.96 -4.22 7.38
CA GLU A 5 -15.24 -4.01 6.13
C GLU A 5 -14.11 -3.00 6.36
N VAL A 6 -12.90 -3.35 5.93
CA VAL A 6 -11.73 -2.49 5.96
C VAL A 6 -11.32 -2.22 4.52
N VAL A 7 -11.50 -0.98 4.07
CA VAL A 7 -11.22 -0.56 2.70
C VAL A 7 -10.01 0.36 2.69
N VAL A 8 -8.97 0.00 1.94
CA VAL A 8 -7.89 0.92 1.62
C VAL A 8 -8.35 1.83 0.49
N SER A 9 -8.25 3.14 0.71
CA SER A 9 -8.61 4.17 -0.26
C SER A 9 -7.49 5.19 -0.43
N ARG A 10 -7.56 5.95 -1.53
CA ARG A 10 -6.65 7.07 -1.83
C ARG A 10 -5.16 6.71 -1.69
N LEU A 11 -4.73 5.58 -2.25
CA LEU A 11 -3.31 5.27 -2.36
C LEU A 11 -2.62 6.34 -3.22
N LYS A 12 -1.57 6.96 -2.66
CA LYS A 12 -0.80 8.04 -3.28
C LYS A 12 0.69 7.73 -3.26
N ILE A 13 1.36 8.23 -4.29
CA ILE A 13 2.81 8.19 -4.46
C ILE A 13 3.34 9.61 -4.25
N GLU A 14 4.26 9.82 -3.30
CA GLU A 14 4.92 11.13 -3.03
C GLU A 14 3.97 12.33 -2.91
N HIS A 15 2.71 12.10 -2.50
CA HIS A 15 1.65 13.12 -2.47
C HIS A 15 1.37 13.80 -3.83
N LEU A 16 1.81 13.20 -4.92
CA LEU A 16 1.62 13.72 -6.28
C LEU A 16 0.14 13.68 -6.67
N ARG A 17 -0.25 14.66 -7.49
CA ARG A 17 -1.56 14.68 -8.15
C ARG A 17 -1.58 13.72 -9.34
N GLU A 18 -0.50 13.72 -10.11
CA GLU A 18 -0.27 12.84 -11.27
C GLU A 18 0.86 11.87 -10.99
N THR A 19 0.68 10.59 -11.30
CA THR A 19 1.66 9.52 -11.00
C THR A 19 2.46 9.07 -12.22
N LEU A 20 2.27 9.71 -13.38
CA LEU A 20 3.12 9.50 -14.55
C LEU A 20 4.38 10.35 -14.43
N GLY A 21 5.56 9.75 -14.63
CA GLY A 21 6.83 10.48 -14.60
C GLY A 21 7.41 10.70 -13.20
N VAL A 22 7.15 9.79 -12.25
CA VAL A 22 7.77 9.81 -10.91
C VAL A 22 9.29 9.72 -11.06
N GLY A 23 10.00 10.79 -10.68
CA GLY A 23 11.47 10.90 -10.76
C GLY A 23 12.23 10.38 -9.54
N VAL A 24 11.52 9.89 -8.52
CA VAL A 24 12.11 9.31 -7.31
C VAL A 24 12.13 7.79 -7.46
N PRO A 25 13.30 7.12 -7.41
CA PRO A 25 13.40 5.68 -7.59
C PRO A 25 12.69 4.86 -6.50
N SER A 26 12.67 5.36 -5.26
CA SER A 26 12.04 4.71 -4.12
C SER A 26 10.95 5.61 -3.51
N PRO A 27 9.83 5.81 -4.21
CA PRO A 27 8.84 6.80 -3.80
C PRO A 27 8.05 6.34 -2.57
N ARG A 28 7.82 7.26 -1.64
CA ARG A 28 7.03 7.05 -0.44
C ARG A 28 5.55 6.90 -0.75
N LEU A 29 4.91 6.00 -0.04
CA LEU A 29 3.51 5.65 -0.22
C LEU A 29 2.66 6.21 0.92
N SER A 30 1.45 6.65 0.60
CA SER A 30 0.46 7.00 1.61
C SER A 30 -0.91 6.47 1.22
N TRP A 31 -1.70 6.03 2.19
CA TRP A 31 -3.06 5.57 1.97
C TRP A 31 -3.98 6.00 3.12
N GLN A 32 -5.28 5.87 2.89
CA GLN A 32 -6.31 6.03 3.89
C GLN A 32 -7.00 4.69 4.12
N VAL A 33 -7.48 4.46 5.33
CA VAL A 33 -8.32 3.31 5.67
C VAL A 33 -9.71 3.82 6.02
N ILE A 34 -10.73 3.20 5.44
CA ILE A 34 -12.14 3.45 5.72
C ILE A 34 -12.70 2.17 6.34
N THR A 35 -13.31 2.29 7.51
CA THR A 35 -13.97 1.19 8.21
C THR A 35 -15.03 1.71 9.17
N GLU A 36 -16.04 0.88 9.44
CA GLU A 36 -17.07 1.13 10.47
C GLU A 36 -16.64 0.61 11.86
N ALA A 37 -15.50 -0.08 11.95
CA ALA A 37 -14.99 -0.63 13.20
C ALA A 37 -14.62 0.50 14.19
N GLN A 38 -15.25 0.48 15.37
CA GLN A 38 -14.94 1.44 16.43
C GLN A 38 -13.55 1.16 17.02
N ASN A 39 -12.80 2.23 17.32
CA ASN A 39 -11.46 2.15 17.90
C ASN A 39 -10.45 1.32 17.08
N TRP A 40 -10.71 1.15 15.78
CA TRP A 40 -9.84 0.42 14.88
C TRP A 40 -8.54 1.19 14.64
N GLN A 41 -7.41 0.48 14.74
CA GLN A 41 -6.10 1.00 14.42
C GLN A 41 -5.34 0.00 13.55
N GLN A 42 -4.74 0.49 12.47
CA GLN A 42 -3.81 -0.31 11.68
C GLN A 42 -2.64 -0.75 12.57
N VAL A 43 -2.32 -2.04 12.54
CA VAL A 43 -1.13 -2.60 13.20
C VAL A 43 -0.11 -3.16 12.21
N ALA A 44 -0.55 -3.52 11.00
CA ALA A 44 0.33 -4.00 9.95
C ALA A 44 -0.19 -3.63 8.56
N TYR A 45 0.71 -3.67 7.58
CA TYR A 45 0.37 -3.50 6.17
C TYR A 45 1.22 -4.40 5.28
N GLU A 46 0.80 -4.55 4.04
CA GLU A 46 1.54 -5.21 2.98
C GLU A 46 1.33 -4.44 1.69
N ILE A 47 2.42 -4.20 0.97
CA ILE A 47 2.40 -3.56 -0.36
C ILE A 47 2.66 -4.65 -1.39
N ILE A 48 1.78 -4.72 -2.37
CA ILE A 48 1.75 -5.79 -3.36
C ILE A 48 1.92 -5.16 -4.73
N ARG A 49 2.89 -5.66 -5.51
CA ARG A 49 3.04 -5.39 -6.94
C ARG A 49 2.41 -6.55 -7.72
N PRO A 50 1.20 -6.40 -8.29
CA PRO A 50 0.57 -7.46 -9.04
C PRO A 50 1.38 -7.82 -10.29
N GLY A 51 1.45 -9.10 -10.62
CA GLY A 51 2.04 -9.56 -11.87
C GLY A 51 1.28 -9.04 -13.09
N ARG A 52 1.99 -8.91 -14.21
CA ARG A 52 1.40 -8.41 -15.47
C ARG A 52 0.28 -9.31 -16.00
N ASN A 53 0.37 -10.64 -15.85
CA ASN A 53 -0.51 -11.62 -16.52
C ASN A 53 -0.86 -12.87 -15.66
N GLY A 54 -0.75 -12.86 -14.33
CA GLY A 54 -0.96 -14.08 -13.55
C GLY A 54 -0.55 -13.99 -12.07
N PRO A 55 -0.59 -15.11 -11.33
CA PRO A 55 -0.58 -15.14 -9.86
C PRO A 55 0.73 -14.68 -9.19
N MET A 56 1.81 -14.49 -9.96
CA MET A 56 3.07 -13.94 -9.45
C MET A 56 2.86 -12.47 -9.07
N HIS A 57 2.79 -12.18 -7.77
CA HIS A 57 2.82 -10.84 -7.23
C HIS A 57 4.08 -10.71 -6.39
N ASP A 58 4.82 -9.62 -6.58
CA ASP A 58 5.94 -9.34 -5.71
C ASP A 58 5.40 -8.63 -4.47
N SER A 59 5.69 -9.20 -3.32
CA SER A 59 5.46 -8.59 -2.01
C SER A 59 6.52 -9.13 -1.05
N TYR A 60 6.86 -8.35 -0.05
CA TYR A 60 7.75 -8.80 1.03
C TYR A 60 6.96 -9.34 2.23
N GLY A 61 5.65 -9.59 2.04
CA GLY A 61 4.75 -10.03 3.10
C GLY A 61 4.31 -8.91 4.03
N ARG A 62 3.78 -9.33 5.18
CA ARG A 62 3.25 -8.48 6.23
C ARG A 62 4.36 -7.71 6.95
N ILE A 63 4.23 -6.39 7.02
CA ILE A 63 5.10 -5.49 7.76
C ILE A 63 4.35 -5.02 9.01
N GLU A 64 4.89 -5.36 10.19
CA GLU A 64 4.37 -4.91 11.49
C GLU A 64 4.67 -3.42 11.68
N SER A 65 3.69 -2.58 11.38
CA SER A 65 3.80 -1.12 11.47
C SER A 65 2.43 -0.45 11.35
N ARG A 66 2.25 0.59 12.16
CA ARG A 66 1.06 1.47 12.12
C ARG A 66 1.14 2.55 11.03
N GLN A 67 2.21 2.58 10.25
CA GLN A 67 2.41 3.62 9.22
C GLN A 67 1.42 3.48 8.07
N SER A 68 0.75 4.57 7.73
CA SER A 68 -0.07 4.73 6.53
C SER A 68 0.25 5.99 5.74
N ARG A 69 1.18 6.80 6.24
CA ARG A 69 1.65 8.05 5.64
C ARG A 69 3.16 7.98 5.47
N PHE A 70 3.61 8.28 4.25
CA PHE A 70 5.01 8.23 3.86
C PHE A 70 5.69 6.89 4.17
N ALA A 71 4.94 5.78 4.06
CA ALA A 71 5.49 4.44 4.20
C ALA A 71 6.59 4.22 3.15
N PRO A 72 7.69 3.52 3.52
CA PRO A 72 8.82 3.32 2.63
C PRO A 72 8.45 2.44 1.44
N TRP A 73 9.16 2.67 0.32
CA TRP A 73 9.15 1.80 -0.84
C TRP A 73 9.82 0.46 -0.49
N PRO A 74 9.14 -0.70 -0.59
CA PRO A 74 9.72 -1.97 -0.16
C PRO A 74 10.46 -2.71 -1.28
N PHE A 75 10.26 -2.32 -2.54
CA PHE A 75 10.82 -3.01 -3.71
C PHE A 75 12.16 -2.44 -4.14
N GLU A 76 12.77 -3.10 -5.12
CA GLU A 76 13.89 -2.52 -5.85
C GLU A 76 13.54 -1.13 -6.43
N PRO A 77 14.53 -0.22 -6.52
CA PRO A 77 14.34 1.10 -7.09
C PRO A 77 13.71 1.07 -8.49
N LEU A 78 12.76 1.96 -8.74
CA LEU A 78 12.17 2.16 -10.06
C LEU A 78 13.21 2.63 -11.06
N VAL A 79 13.17 2.03 -12.25
CA VAL A 79 13.98 2.46 -13.40
C VAL A 79 13.16 3.31 -14.36
N SER A 80 13.86 4.06 -15.22
CA SER A 80 13.23 4.94 -16.21
C SER A 80 12.17 4.19 -17.05
N ARG A 81 11.01 4.83 -17.24
CA ARG A 81 9.87 4.33 -18.04
C ARG A 81 9.22 3.04 -17.53
N LEU A 82 9.60 2.54 -16.35
CA LEU A 82 8.94 1.39 -15.74
C LEU A 82 7.51 1.77 -15.34
N ARG A 83 6.54 0.95 -15.78
CA ARG A 83 5.14 1.04 -15.36
C ARG A 83 4.80 -0.16 -14.48
N ILE A 84 4.31 0.12 -13.29
CA ILE A 84 3.87 -0.86 -12.32
C ILE A 84 2.49 -0.49 -11.79
N SER A 85 1.80 -1.48 -11.23
CA SER A 85 0.61 -1.28 -10.40
C SER A 85 0.94 -1.67 -8.97
N LEU A 86 0.22 -1.08 -8.01
CA LEU A 86 0.37 -1.38 -6.59
C LEU A 86 -1.00 -1.62 -5.97
N LYS A 87 -1.03 -2.52 -4.99
CA LYS A 87 -2.13 -2.67 -4.04
C LYS A 87 -1.56 -2.59 -2.63
N VAL A 88 -2.40 -2.21 -1.68
CA VAL A 88 -2.08 -2.25 -0.26
C VAL A 88 -3.15 -3.05 0.45
N ARG A 89 -2.72 -3.95 1.33
CA ARG A 89 -3.56 -4.66 2.29
C ARG A 89 -3.15 -4.21 3.70
N VAL A 90 -4.11 -4.11 4.60
CA VAL A 90 -3.89 -3.66 5.99
C VAL A 90 -4.55 -4.61 6.96
N TRP A 91 -4.01 -4.66 8.18
CA TRP A 91 -4.60 -5.39 9.30
C TRP A 91 -4.76 -4.46 10.49
N GLY A 92 -5.84 -4.70 11.24
CA GLY A 92 -6.17 -3.94 12.42
C GLY A 92 -5.70 -4.60 13.70
N ASN A 93 -5.88 -3.88 14.81
CA ASN A 93 -5.73 -4.40 16.16
C ASN A 93 -6.79 -5.46 16.53
N ASP A 94 -7.77 -5.70 15.66
CA ASP A 94 -8.81 -6.72 15.79
C ASP A 94 -8.49 -8.05 15.10
N GLY A 95 -7.35 -8.15 14.39
CA GLY A 95 -6.89 -9.35 13.69
C GLY A 95 -7.03 -9.27 12.18
#